data_AF-A0A292SL18-F1
#
_entry.id   AF-A0A292SL18-F1
#
_cell.length_a   1.000
_cell.length_b   1.000
_cell.length_c   1.000
_cell.angle_alpha   90.00
_cell.angle_beta   90.00
_cell.angle_gamma   90.00
#
_symmetry.space_group_name_H-M   'P 1'
#
loop_
_entity.id
_entity.type
_entity.pdbx_description
1 polymer ?
#
loop_
_entity_poly.entity_id
_entity_poly.type
_entity_poly.pdbx_seq_one_letter_code
_entity_poly.pdbx_strand_id
1 'polypeptide(L)'
;MLPIITEEHASLAFAEIFQDVHGWRKKMIHYIKEENPEINSAIIEAANNTDLDPKAVALGAYMTYTLIEMAAKDDAGASIDFDD
;
A
#
# COMPACT_ATOMS: atom_id res chain seq x y z
N MET A 1 1.32 4.06 -17.41
CA MET A 1 2.57 4.05 -16.61
C MET A 1 2.19 3.86 -15.16
N LEU A 2 3.08 3.34 -14.31
CA LEU A 2 2.85 3.40 -12.85
C LEU A 2 2.92 4.86 -12.39
N PRO A 3 2.12 5.28 -11.40
CA PRO A 3 2.14 6.65 -10.89
C PRO A 3 3.47 6.94 -10.19
N ILE A 4 3.89 8.22 -10.18
CA ILE A 4 5.14 8.63 -9.54
C ILE A 4 4.90 8.83 -8.05
N ILE A 5 5.62 8.07 -7.22
CA ILE A 5 5.60 8.23 -5.77
C ILE A 5 6.54 9.38 -5.39
N THR A 6 6.00 10.45 -4.79
CA THR A 6 6.75 11.62 -4.33
C THR A 6 7.25 11.44 -2.89
N GLU A 7 8.15 12.32 -2.45
CA GLU A 7 8.61 12.37 -1.05
C GLU A 7 7.46 12.70 -0.08
N GLU A 8 6.45 13.45 -0.54
CA GLU A 8 5.27 13.80 0.24
C GLU A 8 4.39 12.56 0.48
N HIS A 9 4.12 11.76 -0.57
CA HIS A 9 3.38 10.49 -0.41
C HIS A 9 4.07 9.58 0.62
N ALA A 10 5.39 9.45 0.51
CA ALA A 10 6.18 8.65 1.43
C ALA A 10 6.10 9.19 2.87
N SER A 11 6.28 10.50 3.06
CA SER A 11 6.23 11.13 4.38
C SER A 11 4.88 10.94 5.07
N LEU A 12 3.78 11.13 4.33
CA LEU A 12 2.41 10.93 4.83
C LEU A 12 2.15 9.46 5.19
N ALA A 13 2.46 8.53 4.28
CA ALA A 13 2.27 7.10 4.52
C ALA A 13 3.09 6.63 5.72
N PHE A 14 4.35 7.04 5.84
CA PHE A 14 5.22 6.64 6.94
C PHE A 14 4.76 7.19 8.28
N ALA A 15 4.26 8.43 8.32
CA ALA A 15 3.69 9.01 9.53
C ALA A 15 2.52 8.18 10.07
N GLU A 16 1.65 7.67 9.19
CA GLU A 16 0.55 6.79 9.59
C GLU A 16 1.03 5.37 9.96
N ILE A 17 1.81 4.75 9.09
CA ILE A 17 2.24 3.35 9.23
C ILE A 17 3.06 3.17 10.50
N PHE A 18 4.02 4.05 10.76
CA PHE A 18 4.96 3.88 11.87
C PHE A 18 4.42 4.37 13.22
N GLN A 19 3.26 5.05 13.26
CA GLN A 19 2.56 5.32 14.52
C GLN A 19 2.07 4.05 15.20
N ASP A 20 1.49 3.11 14.45
CA ASP A 20 1.12 1.78 14.93
C ASP A 20 1.20 0.75 13.80
N VAL A 21 2.41 0.25 13.55
CA VAL A 21 2.68 -0.73 12.49
C VAL A 21 1.81 -1.98 12.63
N HIS A 22 1.54 -2.41 13.85
CA HIS A 22 0.81 -3.65 14.10
C HIS A 22 -0.68 -3.49 13.85
N GLY A 23 -1.28 -2.41 14.34
CA GLY A 23 -2.68 -2.07 14.07
C GLY A 23 -2.89 -1.75 12.59
N TRP A 24 -2.00 -0.96 11.98
CA TRP A 24 -2.06 -0.59 10.58
C TRP A 24 -2.02 -1.82 9.65
N ARG A 25 -1.05 -2.73 9.84
CA ARG A 25 -0.97 -3.97 9.05
C ARG A 25 -2.24 -4.82 9.18
N LYS A 26 -2.83 -4.91 10.38
CA LYS A 26 -4.09 -5.65 10.59
C LYS A 26 -5.25 -5.03 9.80
N LYS A 27 -5.36 -3.70 9.76
CA LYS A 27 -6.38 -3.01 8.95
C LYS A 27 -6.17 -3.29 7.46
N MET A 28 -4.93 -3.22 6.98
CA MET A 28 -4.61 -3.49 5.57
C MET A 28 -4.94 -4.91 5.12
N ILE A 29 -4.80 -5.92 5.99
CA ILE A 29 -5.24 -7.28 5.66
C ILE A 29 -6.74 -7.32 5.30
N HIS A 30 -7.58 -6.57 6.02
CA HIS A 30 -9.02 -6.56 5.75
C HIS A 30 -9.32 -5.79 4.46
N TYR A 31 -8.77 -4.58 4.36
CA TYR A 31 -8.94 -3.72 3.19
C TYR A 31 -8.48 -4.40 1.88
N ILE A 32 -7.27 -4.98 1.85
CA ILE A 32 -6.76 -5.66 0.66
C ILE A 32 -7.56 -6.91 0.31
N LYS A 33 -8.12 -7.63 1.29
CA LYS A 33 -8.99 -8.76 0.99
C LYS A 33 -10.28 -8.34 0.29
N GLU A 34 -10.76 -7.13 0.56
CA GLU A 34 -11.95 -6.58 -0.10
C GLU A 34 -11.63 -6.01 -1.49
N GLU A 35 -10.53 -5.25 -1.60
CA GLU A 35 -10.16 -4.58 -2.86
C GLU A 35 -9.45 -5.50 -3.87
N ASN A 36 -8.50 -6.33 -3.41
CA ASN A 36 -7.72 -7.20 -4.28
C ASN A 36 -7.16 -8.42 -3.50
N PRO A 37 -7.98 -9.47 -3.31
CA PRO A 37 -7.60 -10.63 -2.51
C PRO A 37 -6.35 -11.37 -3.02
N GLU A 38 -6.03 -11.27 -4.32
CA GLU A 38 -4.86 -11.90 -4.93
C GLU A 38 -3.54 -11.36 -4.37
N ILE A 39 -3.49 -10.08 -3.99
CA ILE A 39 -2.31 -9.50 -3.33
C ILE A 39 -2.04 -10.21 -2.01
N ASN A 40 -3.09 -10.46 -1.23
CA ASN A 40 -2.93 -11.16 0.05
C ASN A 40 -2.50 -12.62 -0.16
N SER A 41 -3.03 -13.29 -1.19
CA SER A 41 -2.59 -14.64 -1.58
C SER A 41 -1.10 -14.66 -1.95
N ALA A 42 -0.64 -13.72 -2.78
CA ALA A 42 0.75 -13.61 -3.20
C ALA A 42 1.72 -13.35 -2.02
N ILE A 43 1.33 -12.50 -1.06
CA ILE A 43 2.10 -12.24 0.17
C ILE A 43 2.27 -13.52 0.99
N ILE A 44 1.19 -14.28 1.17
CA ILE A 44 1.21 -15.53 1.93
C ILE A 44 2.09 -16.57 1.21
N GLU A 45 1.94 -16.71 -0.11
CA GLU A 45 2.74 -17.64 -0.91
C GLU A 45 4.23 -17.30 -0.84
N ALA A 46 4.60 -16.02 -0.98
CA ALA A 46 5.99 -15.58 -0.89
C ALA A 46 6.59 -15.88 0.50
N ALA A 47 5.85 -15.63 1.57
CA ALA A 47 6.31 -15.93 2.92
C ALA A 47 6.42 -17.43 3.20
N ASN A 48 5.52 -18.26 2.64
CA ASN A 48 5.55 -19.72 2.83
C ASN A 48 6.69 -20.40 2.06
N ASN A 49 7.15 -19.81 0.95
CA ASN A 49 8.23 -20.36 0.11
C ASN A 49 9.60 -19.75 0.42
N THR A 50 9.73 -18.97 1.49
CA THR A 50 10.99 -18.34 1.92
C THR A 50 11.12 -18.42 3.44
N ASP A 51 12.29 -18.07 3.98
CA ASP A 51 12.49 -17.94 5.43
C ASP A 51 12.14 -16.53 5.95
N LEU A 52 11.44 -15.73 5.14
CA LEU A 52 11.09 -14.35 5.50
C LEU A 52 9.90 -14.32 6.47
N ASP A 53 9.93 -13.41 7.44
CA ASP A 53 8.80 -13.21 8.35
C ASP A 53 7.56 -12.73 7.56
N PRO A 54 6.42 -13.45 7.63
CA PRO A 54 5.23 -13.10 6.85
C PRO A 54 4.70 -11.70 7.14
N LYS A 55 4.89 -11.18 8.36
CA LYS A 55 4.43 -9.83 8.73
C LYS A 55 5.35 -8.76 8.13
N ALA A 56 6.65 -9.04 7.99
CA ALA A 56 7.59 -8.16 7.31
C ALA A 56 7.31 -8.11 5.80
N VAL A 57 7.05 -9.25 5.16
CA VAL A 57 6.64 -9.31 3.74
C VAL A 57 5.33 -8.52 3.53
N ALA A 58 4.34 -8.76 4.38
CA ALA A 58 3.06 -8.05 4.33
C ALA A 58 3.22 -6.54 4.53
N LEU A 59 4.07 -6.10 5.46
CA LEU A 59 4.30 -4.68 5.70
C LEU A 59 4.83 -3.97 4.45
N GLY A 60 5.87 -4.51 3.81
CA GLY A 60 6.45 -3.91 2.60
C GLY A 60 5.47 -3.88 1.43
N ALA A 61 4.73 -4.98 1.24
CA ALA A 61 3.74 -5.09 0.17
C ALA A 61 2.56 -4.11 0.36
N TYR A 62 1.96 -4.06 1.55
CA TYR A 62 0.87 -3.14 1.83
C TYR A 62 1.32 -1.67 1.77
N MET A 63 2.52 -1.36 2.25
CA MET A 63 3.08 -0.01 2.16
C MET A 63 3.23 0.42 0.70
N THR A 64 3.75 -0.47 -0.16
CA THR A 64 3.88 -0.19 -1.59
C THR A 64 2.51 0.00 -2.25
N TYR A 65 1.53 -0.83 -1.90
CA TYR A 65 0.15 -0.67 -2.38
C TYR A 65 -0.42 0.69 -2.02
N THR A 66 -0.33 1.10 -0.75
CA THR A 66 -0.81 2.41 -0.28
C THR A 66 -0.12 3.56 -1.01
N LEU A 67 1.19 3.50 -1.20
CA LEU A 67 1.93 4.55 -1.93
C LEU A 67 1.48 4.67 -3.39
N ILE A 68 1.28 3.54 -4.07
CA ILE A 68 0.77 3.53 -5.45
C ILE A 68 -0.66 4.08 -5.47
N GLU A 69 -1.50 3.70 -4.52
CA GLU A 69 -2.88 4.17 -4.44
C GLU A 69 -2.96 5.68 -4.19
N MET A 70 -2.16 6.22 -3.27
CA MET A 70 -2.05 7.66 -3.03
C MET A 70 -1.62 8.40 -4.28
N ALA A 71 -0.54 7.95 -4.92
CA ALA A 71 -0.03 8.58 -6.13
C ALA A 71 -1.05 8.51 -7.29
N ALA A 72 -1.77 7.41 -7.44
CA ALA A 72 -2.81 7.26 -8.45
C ALA A 72 -4.01 8.20 -8.21
N LYS A 73 -4.39 8.43 -6.94
CA LYS A 73 -5.45 9.36 -6.56
C LYS A 73 -5.06 10.80 -6.86
N ASP A 74 -3.82 11.19 -6.58
CA ASP A 74 -3.33 12.54 -6.85
C ASP A 74 -3.22 12.81 -8.35
N ASP A 75 -2.71 11.84 -9.13
CA ASP A 75 -2.71 11.92 -10.61
C ASP A 75 -4.14 12.05 -11.17
N ALA A 76 -5.10 11.30 -10.61
CA ALA A 76 -6.50 11.38 -11.02
C ALA A 76 -7.17 12.71 -10.63
N GLY A 77 -6.88 13.24 -9.44
CA GLY A 77 -7.37 14.54 -8.98
C GLY A 77 -6.81 15.71 -9.80
N ALA A 78 -5.53 15.66 -10.17
CA ALA A 78 -4.91 16.65 -11.05
C ALA A 78 -5.48 16.66 -12.48
N SER A 79 -6.11 15.57 -12.91
CA SER A 79 -6.71 15.45 -14.25
C SER A 79 -8.12 16.07 -14.38
N ILE A 80 -8.73 16.53 -13.28
CA ILE A 80 -10.12 17.03 -13.25
C ILE A 80 -10.20 18.58 -13.32
N ASP A 81 -9.08 19.31 -13.24
CA ASP A 81 -9.08 20.79 -13.11
C ASP A 81 -8.89 21.58 -14.42
N PHE A 82 -9.35 21.09 -15.57
CA PHE A 82 -9.37 21.88 -16.81
C PHE A 82 -10.66 21.68 -17.60
N ASP A 83 -11.76 22.25 -17.10
CA ASP A 83 -12.89 22.75 -17.91
C ASP A 83 -13.92 23.41 -16.96
N ASP A 84 -13.67 24.67 -16.56
CA ASP A 84 -14.71 25.65 -16.18
C ASP A 84 -14.18 27.09 -16.31
#